data_AF-A0AAD3CVL7-F1
#
_entry.id   AF-A0AAD3CVL7-F1
#
_cell.length_a   1.000
_cell.length_b   1.000
_cell.length_c   1.000
_cell.angle_alpha   90.00
_cell.angle_beta   90.00
_cell.angle_gamma   90.00
#
_symmetry.space_group_name_H-M   'P 1'
#
loop_
_entity.id
_entity.type
_entity.pdbx_description
1 polymer ?
#
loop_
_entity_poly.entity_id
_entity_poly.type
_entity_poly.pdbx_seq_one_letter_code
_entity_poly.pdbx_strand_id
1 'polypeptide(L)'
;MPSTYTIENAKSGRAACKFSKCKEKIAKEELRIGTHSEVNDMKMTAWRHLECFEIPRNKKSEYATNAEFLTEEVEDETDDLVLASQEGIDSIAEKMGSKCEELNAKAKKAKQEKGGKKRKSDAGSKASVSDSELLQKLKEDAELLADAEDDENGEPAKKKQKLSEMEVKRAEIYTKYAAMKTAELEDILVWNNLVKAGNKTAKMLRIVDGEANGRMGKCPICINGRLRLADSGDKVTCQGSFNEESNVRETCSYTTTPDSCPRLHPWYDRATTEEEQEEMKEQYEASGMKASKVPQELLDGINNNMVWDTSNPPAIKSLAQSLASYLSSNDTELKIPDDFDEDKIRQTIGPIIMANKDKAMHEIMQVMVEKFGLKEDEKKKSSMQDDAIANMCKVPENGKIYKVLNELANYYSAESNARAANTYRKLCGSIATLGIEITEDNIMGMAKAGKNKVDGMGKGSAEKIREFLTTGTIEKLEEKRKEHA
;
A
#
# COMPACT_ATOMS: atom_id res chain seq x y z
N MET A 1 -0.70 2.85 26.95
CA MET A 1 -1.63 3.46 27.92
C MET A 1 -2.59 2.38 28.39
N PRO A 2 -2.82 2.22 29.70
CA PRO A 2 -3.81 1.27 30.19
C PRO A 2 -5.19 1.71 29.70
N SER A 3 -5.96 0.76 29.16
CA SER A 3 -7.34 1.01 28.79
C SER A 3 -8.22 0.92 30.03
N THR A 4 -9.11 1.88 30.25
CA THR A 4 -10.13 1.80 31.29
C THR A 4 -11.45 1.27 30.71
N TYR A 5 -12.31 0.74 31.58
CA TYR A 5 -13.57 0.13 31.19
C TYR A 5 -14.72 0.75 31.97
N THR A 6 -15.83 0.99 31.27
CA THR A 6 -17.06 1.53 31.86
C THR A 6 -18.26 0.71 31.41
N ILE A 7 -19.27 0.61 32.26
CA ILE A 7 -20.59 0.08 31.91
C ILE A 7 -21.64 1.20 32.03
N GLU A 8 -22.49 1.35 31.01
CA GLU A 8 -23.56 2.35 31.02
C GLU A 8 -24.77 1.89 30.18
N ASN A 9 -25.93 2.52 30.42
CA ASN A 9 -27.05 2.47 29.49
C ASN A 9 -26.77 3.35 28.28
N ALA A 10 -27.01 2.82 27.08
CA ALA A 10 -26.67 3.51 25.84
C ALA A 10 -27.48 4.83 25.67
N LYS A 11 -26.79 5.97 25.81
CA LYS A 11 -27.34 7.32 25.64
C LYS A 11 -28.05 7.57 24.29
N SER A 12 -27.66 6.85 23.23
CA SER A 12 -28.31 6.89 21.90
C SER A 12 -28.07 5.62 21.10
N GLY A 13 -29.00 5.28 20.19
CA GLY A 13 -28.91 4.14 19.28
C GLY A 13 -27.91 4.26 18.12
N ARG A 14 -26.99 5.23 18.17
CA ARG A 14 -26.07 5.56 17.05
C ARG A 14 -24.81 4.70 17.04
N ALA A 15 -24.37 4.23 18.20
CA ALA A 15 -23.14 3.44 18.33
C ALA A 15 -23.33 2.05 17.71
N ALA A 16 -22.32 1.57 16.99
CA ALA A 16 -22.26 0.19 16.52
C ALA A 16 -21.29 -0.60 17.41
N CYS A 17 -21.66 -1.84 17.75
CA CYS A 17 -20.83 -2.74 18.51
C CYS A 17 -19.49 -2.97 17.79
N LYS A 18 -18.38 -2.76 18.52
CA LYS A 18 -17.01 -2.91 18.00
C LYS A 18 -16.51 -4.35 18.01
N PHE A 19 -17.32 -5.32 18.41
CA PHE A 19 -17.02 -6.73 18.19
C PHE A 19 -17.09 -7.04 16.69
N SER A 20 -16.01 -7.56 16.13
CA SER A 20 -15.81 -7.68 14.68
C SER A 20 -16.86 -8.54 13.98
N LYS A 21 -17.51 -9.47 14.70
CA LYS A 21 -18.53 -10.39 14.18
C LYS A 21 -19.98 -9.91 14.39
N CYS A 22 -20.20 -8.90 15.23
CA CYS A 22 -21.52 -8.33 15.48
C CYS A 22 -21.75 -7.11 14.58
N LYS A 23 -21.04 -5.99 14.81
CA LYS A 23 -21.19 -4.71 14.08
C LYS A 23 -22.62 -4.12 14.06
N GLU A 24 -23.57 -4.71 14.77
CA GLU A 24 -24.95 -4.22 14.90
C GLU A 24 -25.00 -2.94 15.73
N LYS A 25 -26.06 -2.15 15.56
CA LYS A 25 -26.32 -0.96 16.38
C LYS A 25 -26.72 -1.39 17.79
N ILE A 26 -26.15 -0.72 18.78
CA ILE A 26 -26.56 -0.85 20.18
C ILE A 26 -27.76 0.07 20.37
N ALA A 27 -28.90 -0.45 20.83
CA ALA A 27 -30.13 0.31 20.97
C ALA A 27 -30.01 1.37 22.08
N LYS A 28 -30.87 2.39 22.06
CA LYS A 28 -30.93 3.37 23.16
C LYS A 28 -31.41 2.67 24.44
N GLU A 29 -30.86 3.07 25.60
CA GLU A 29 -31.12 2.49 26.94
C GLU A 29 -30.59 1.05 27.14
N GLU A 30 -30.04 0.42 26.10
CA GLU A 30 -29.45 -0.90 26.19
C GLU A 30 -28.11 -0.86 26.96
N LEU A 31 -27.91 -1.79 27.89
CA LEU A 31 -26.69 -1.89 28.69
C LEU A 31 -25.50 -2.27 27.80
N ARG A 32 -24.41 -1.50 27.89
CA ARG A 32 -23.21 -1.68 27.07
C ARG A 32 -21.94 -1.45 27.87
N ILE A 33 -20.85 -2.04 27.40
CA ILE A 33 -19.52 -1.88 27.99
C ILE A 33 -18.58 -1.17 27.02
N GLY A 34 -17.87 -0.17 27.52
CA GLY A 34 -16.93 0.68 26.79
C GLY A 34 -15.49 0.34 27.14
N THR A 35 -14.62 0.28 26.15
CA THR A 35 -13.16 0.32 26.37
C THR A 35 -12.64 1.69 25.96
N HIS A 36 -12.03 2.42 26.89
CA HIS A 36 -11.45 3.73 26.63
C HIS A 36 -9.96 3.60 26.35
N SER A 37 -9.50 4.30 25.31
CA SER A 37 -8.11 4.35 24.92
C SER A 37 -7.73 5.77 24.51
N GLU A 38 -6.48 6.13 24.73
CA GLU A 38 -5.94 7.42 24.34
C GLU A 38 -4.89 7.21 23.25
N VAL A 39 -5.12 7.84 22.10
CA VAL A 39 -4.22 7.78 20.94
C VAL A 39 -4.03 9.21 20.45
N ASN A 40 -2.80 9.74 20.49
CA ASN A 40 -2.45 11.10 20.06
C ASN A 40 -3.34 12.19 20.72
N ASP A 41 -3.46 12.16 22.05
CA ASP A 41 -4.31 13.06 22.85
C ASP A 41 -5.82 13.02 22.51
N MET A 42 -6.26 12.04 21.72
CA MET A 42 -7.67 11.79 21.42
C MET A 42 -8.19 10.61 22.24
N LYS A 43 -9.23 10.86 23.05
CA LYS A 43 -9.96 9.82 23.78
C LYS A 43 -10.94 9.11 22.85
N MET A 44 -10.71 7.81 22.66
CA MET A 44 -11.52 6.94 21.80
C MET A 44 -12.22 5.87 22.65
N THR A 45 -13.53 5.74 22.50
CA THR A 45 -14.33 4.70 23.18
C THR A 45 -14.81 3.64 22.20
N ALA A 46 -14.48 2.38 22.47
CA ALA A 46 -14.96 1.23 21.72
C ALA A 46 -16.13 0.55 22.45
N TRP A 47 -17.36 0.91 22.06
CA TRP A 47 -18.59 0.34 22.62
C TRP A 47 -18.87 -1.08 22.12
N ARG A 48 -19.31 -1.98 23.01
CA ARG A 48 -19.78 -3.33 22.67
C ARG A 48 -21.08 -3.64 23.41
N HIS A 49 -21.95 -4.48 22.83
CA HIS A 49 -23.00 -5.13 23.61
C HIS A 49 -22.36 -5.92 24.75
N LEU A 50 -23.04 -6.04 25.88
CA LEU A 50 -22.56 -6.82 27.01
C LEU A 50 -22.23 -8.26 26.59
N GLU A 51 -23.13 -8.89 25.84
CA GLU A 51 -22.99 -10.25 25.35
C GLU A 51 -21.85 -10.45 24.33
N CYS A 52 -21.35 -9.35 23.74
CA CYS A 52 -20.29 -9.35 22.73
C CYS A 52 -18.92 -8.96 23.28
N PHE A 53 -18.81 -8.72 24.59
CA PHE A 53 -17.56 -8.35 25.23
C PHE A 53 -16.85 -9.59 25.79
N GLU A 54 -15.55 -9.69 25.52
CA GLU A 54 -14.64 -10.65 26.14
C GLU A 54 -13.49 -9.87 26.79
N ILE A 55 -13.07 -10.29 27.98
CA ILE A 55 -11.91 -9.73 28.65
C ILE A 55 -10.68 -9.85 27.72
N PRO A 56 -9.95 -8.76 27.43
CA PRO A 56 -8.79 -8.81 26.57
C PRO A 56 -7.73 -9.80 27.05
N ARG A 57 -7.04 -10.48 26.11
CA ARG A 57 -6.09 -11.56 26.44
C ARG A 57 -4.98 -11.14 27.40
N ASN A 58 -4.53 -9.89 27.31
CA ASN A 58 -3.50 -9.33 28.19
C ASN A 58 -4.00 -9.06 29.62
N LYS A 59 -5.31 -9.02 29.83
CA LYS A 59 -5.96 -8.87 31.14
C LYS A 59 -6.57 -10.18 31.65
N LYS A 60 -6.76 -11.18 30.79
CA LYS A 60 -7.38 -12.47 31.14
C LYS A 60 -6.55 -13.31 32.14
N SER A 61 -5.25 -13.06 32.27
CA SER A 61 -4.42 -13.68 33.31
C SER A 61 -4.50 -12.97 34.66
N GLU A 62 -5.04 -11.75 34.70
CA GLU A 62 -5.16 -10.93 35.92
C GLU A 62 -6.46 -11.25 36.68
N TYR A 63 -7.50 -11.73 35.99
CA TYR A 63 -8.81 -12.05 36.59
C TYR A 63 -9.22 -13.48 36.25
N ALA A 64 -9.61 -14.25 37.26
CA ALA A 64 -10.06 -15.63 37.11
C ALA A 64 -11.50 -15.72 36.58
N THR A 65 -12.34 -14.71 36.85
CA THR A 65 -13.77 -14.70 36.44
C THR A 65 -14.23 -13.35 35.86
N ASN A 66 -15.33 -13.38 35.12
CA ASN A 66 -15.99 -12.14 34.64
C ASN A 66 -16.46 -11.27 35.82
N ALA A 67 -16.93 -11.88 36.92
CA ALA A 67 -17.38 -11.17 38.11
C ALA A 67 -16.24 -10.39 38.81
N GLU A 68 -15.06 -11.01 38.88
CA GLU A 68 -13.85 -10.38 39.42
C GLU A 68 -13.41 -9.18 38.57
N PHE A 69 -13.42 -9.34 37.23
CA PHE A 69 -13.15 -8.24 36.31
C PHE A 69 -14.14 -7.08 36.44
N LEU A 70 -15.44 -7.37 36.56
CA LEU A 70 -16.47 -6.34 36.76
C LEU A 70 -16.30 -5.59 38.08
N THR A 71 -15.90 -6.30 39.13
CA THR A 71 -15.70 -5.71 40.47
C THR A 71 -14.46 -4.82 40.52
N GLU A 72 -13.36 -5.24 39.90
CA GLU A 72 -12.05 -4.61 40.10
C GLU A 72 -11.64 -3.61 39.01
N GLU A 73 -12.14 -3.76 37.78
CA GLU A 73 -11.61 -3.05 36.61
C GLU A 73 -12.67 -2.23 35.84
N VAL A 74 -13.97 -2.43 36.13
CA VAL A 74 -15.07 -1.76 35.41
C VAL A 74 -15.74 -0.72 36.30
N GLU A 75 -15.80 0.52 35.80
CA GLU A 75 -16.53 1.61 36.45
C GLU A 75 -18.01 1.59 36.05
N ASP A 76 -18.90 1.73 37.03
CA ASP A 76 -20.34 1.72 36.85
C ASP A 76 -20.90 3.13 36.67
N GLU A 77 -21.29 3.44 35.43
CA GLU A 77 -21.94 4.70 35.06
C GLU A 77 -23.45 4.50 34.77
N THR A 78 -24.04 3.41 35.25
CA THR A 78 -25.50 3.22 35.20
C THR A 78 -26.21 4.05 36.27
N ASP A 79 -27.45 4.49 35.98
CA ASP A 79 -28.23 5.29 36.93
C ASP A 79 -28.65 4.47 38.16
N ASP A 80 -28.77 3.14 38.03
CA ASP A 80 -29.18 2.19 39.05
C ASP A 80 -28.03 1.44 39.72
N LEU A 81 -26.77 1.75 39.36
CA LEU A 81 -25.55 1.14 39.89
C LEU A 81 -25.61 -0.39 39.88
N VAL A 82 -25.81 -0.97 38.69
CA VAL A 82 -25.97 -2.41 38.47
C VAL A 82 -24.83 -3.29 39.00
N LEU A 83 -23.63 -2.74 39.23
CA LEU A 83 -22.48 -3.44 39.82
C LEU A 83 -22.36 -3.25 41.34
N ALA A 84 -23.26 -2.51 41.99
CA ALA A 84 -23.23 -2.29 43.44
C ALA A 84 -23.68 -3.50 44.27
N SER A 85 -24.29 -4.52 43.63
CA SER A 85 -24.75 -5.74 44.30
C SER A 85 -24.14 -6.98 43.64
N GLN A 86 -23.88 -8.02 44.44
CA GLN A 86 -23.37 -9.29 43.93
C GLN A 86 -24.33 -9.92 42.91
N GLU A 87 -25.64 -9.80 43.14
CA GLU A 87 -26.68 -10.31 42.21
C GLU A 87 -26.59 -9.62 40.84
N GLY A 88 -26.35 -8.31 40.81
CA GLY A 88 -26.16 -7.54 39.58
C GLY A 88 -24.86 -7.91 38.86
N ILE A 89 -23.76 -8.05 39.60
CA ILE A 89 -22.47 -8.52 39.07
C ILE A 89 -22.61 -9.90 38.44
N ASP A 90 -23.22 -10.85 39.13
CA ASP A 90 -23.39 -12.22 38.66
C ASP A 90 -24.27 -12.26 37.40
N SER A 91 -25.39 -11.51 37.38
CA SER A 91 -26.27 -11.41 36.21
C SER A 91 -25.57 -10.86 34.97
N ILE A 92 -24.67 -9.88 35.16
CA ILE A 92 -23.91 -9.27 34.07
C ILE A 92 -22.78 -10.19 33.63
N ALA A 93 -22.07 -10.82 34.58
CA ALA A 93 -20.98 -11.75 34.33
C ALA A 93 -21.44 -12.97 33.52
N GLU A 94 -22.65 -13.48 33.76
CA GLU A 94 -23.28 -14.57 32.99
C GLU A 94 -23.58 -14.16 31.54
N LYS A 95 -23.98 -12.91 31.33
CA LYS A 95 -24.29 -12.39 29.99
C LYS A 95 -23.02 -12.10 29.19
N MET A 96 -21.94 -11.67 29.84
CA MET A 96 -20.69 -11.31 29.17
C MET A 96 -20.13 -12.45 28.31
N GLY A 97 -19.95 -12.17 27.02
CA GLY A 97 -19.39 -13.12 26.05
C GLY A 97 -20.35 -14.23 25.56
N SER A 98 -21.59 -14.30 26.07
CA SER A 98 -22.57 -15.32 25.66
C SER A 98 -22.85 -15.33 24.15
N LYS A 99 -22.99 -14.15 23.54
CA LYS A 99 -23.20 -13.99 22.08
C LYS A 99 -21.89 -14.16 21.29
N CYS A 100 -20.72 -14.02 21.92
CA CYS A 100 -19.44 -14.35 21.28
C CYS A 100 -19.36 -15.85 20.94
N GLU A 101 -19.75 -16.72 21.87
CA GLU A 101 -19.76 -18.18 21.66
C GLU A 101 -20.81 -18.60 20.62
N GLU A 102 -22.01 -18.02 20.68
CA GLU A 102 -23.08 -18.30 19.71
C GLU A 102 -22.75 -17.81 18.29
N LEU A 103 -22.20 -16.59 18.15
CA LEU A 103 -21.75 -16.06 16.86
C LEU A 103 -20.53 -16.83 16.32
N ASN A 104 -19.66 -17.36 17.20
CA ASN A 104 -18.59 -18.27 16.83
C ASN A 104 -19.13 -19.62 16.31
N ALA A 105 -20.19 -20.17 16.92
CA ALA A 105 -20.83 -21.41 16.51
C ALA A 105 -21.64 -21.25 15.19
N LYS A 106 -22.36 -20.13 15.03
CA LYS A 106 -23.07 -19.78 13.78
C LYS A 106 -22.10 -19.55 12.62
N ALA A 107 -20.93 -18.94 12.86
CA ALA A 107 -19.88 -18.83 11.86
C ALA A 107 -19.26 -20.19 11.46
N LYS A 108 -19.29 -21.20 12.34
CA LYS A 108 -18.91 -22.59 12.02
C LYS A 108 -19.98 -23.32 11.20
N LYS A 109 -21.28 -23.13 11.50
CA LYS A 109 -22.40 -23.73 10.74
C LYS A 109 -22.63 -23.08 9.37
N ALA A 110 -22.48 -21.76 9.25
CA ALA A 110 -22.58 -21.04 7.98
C ALA A 110 -21.50 -21.44 6.96
N LYS A 111 -20.40 -22.07 7.41
CA LYS A 111 -19.37 -22.67 6.56
C LYS A 111 -19.75 -24.05 5.98
N GLN A 112 -20.82 -24.69 6.46
CA GLN A 112 -21.23 -26.04 6.01
C GLN A 112 -22.33 -26.05 4.93
N GLU A 113 -23.17 -25.01 4.81
CA GLU A 113 -24.32 -25.03 3.88
C GLU A 113 -24.21 -24.14 2.64
N LYS A 114 -23.17 -23.31 2.49
CA LYS A 114 -22.89 -22.61 1.24
C LYS A 114 -21.45 -22.87 0.83
N GLY A 115 -21.29 -23.58 -0.29
CA GLY A 115 -20.00 -23.89 -0.88
C GLY A 115 -19.09 -22.66 -0.95
N GLY A 116 -17.86 -22.84 -0.49
CA GLY A 116 -16.85 -21.79 -0.55
C GLY A 116 -15.96 -21.73 0.70
N LYS A 117 -14.74 -22.26 0.56
CA LYS A 117 -13.52 -21.85 1.27
C LYS A 117 -13.53 -21.94 2.81
N LYS A 118 -12.82 -22.97 3.29
CA LYS A 118 -11.50 -22.89 3.98
C LYS A 118 -11.46 -23.77 5.25
N ARG A 119 -10.57 -24.79 5.18
CA ARG A 119 -9.76 -25.55 6.18
C ARG A 119 -10.11 -25.41 7.68
N LYS A 120 -9.84 -26.37 8.59
CA LYS A 120 -8.78 -27.40 8.68
C LYS A 120 -9.07 -28.34 9.88
N SER A 121 -8.55 -29.58 9.83
CA SER A 121 -8.19 -30.54 10.92
C SER A 121 -9.30 -31.03 11.88
N ASP A 122 -9.40 -32.33 12.18
CA ASP A 122 -8.44 -33.01 13.07
C ASP A 122 -8.03 -34.45 12.73
N ALA A 123 -6.94 -34.84 13.37
CA ALA A 123 -6.00 -35.89 13.02
C ALA A 123 -6.54 -37.34 13.00
N GLY A 124 -6.10 -38.06 11.97
CA GLY A 124 -6.28 -39.50 11.78
C GLY A 124 -5.70 -39.99 10.45
N SER A 125 -4.41 -39.73 10.23
CA SER A 125 -3.58 -40.19 9.10
C SER A 125 -3.82 -39.61 7.69
N LYS A 126 -2.72 -39.11 7.10
CA LYS A 126 -2.48 -38.61 5.72
C LYS A 126 -2.66 -37.10 5.46
N ALA A 127 -1.53 -36.48 5.09
CA ALA A 127 -1.33 -35.26 4.32
C ALA A 127 -2.05 -33.98 4.78
N SER A 128 -1.40 -33.22 5.66
CA SER A 128 -1.73 -31.81 5.90
C SER A 128 -1.31 -30.98 4.69
N VAL A 129 -2.27 -30.47 3.93
CA VAL A 129 -1.97 -29.47 2.92
C VAL A 129 -2.89 -28.28 3.09
N SER A 130 -2.27 -27.21 3.58
CA SER A 130 -2.73 -25.88 3.29
C SER A 130 -1.98 -25.23 2.14
N ASP A 131 -2.02 -25.82 0.94
CA ASP A 131 -1.33 -25.27 -0.22
C ASP A 131 -1.97 -23.96 -0.66
N SER A 132 -1.12 -22.94 -0.84
CA SER A 132 -1.46 -21.73 -1.58
C SER A 132 -1.90 -22.14 -2.98
N GLU A 133 -2.88 -21.44 -3.57
CA GLU A 133 -3.30 -21.63 -4.98
C GLU A 133 -2.06 -21.58 -5.92
N LEU A 134 -1.04 -20.78 -5.56
CA LEU A 134 0.22 -20.69 -6.30
C LEU A 134 1.09 -21.96 -6.20
N LEU A 135 1.16 -22.62 -5.04
CA LEU A 135 1.95 -23.85 -4.90
C LEU A 135 1.25 -25.02 -5.61
N GLN A 136 -0.08 -25.04 -5.60
CA GLN A 136 -0.84 -26.00 -6.38
C GLN A 136 -0.55 -25.84 -7.88
N LYS A 137 -0.58 -24.60 -8.39
CA LYS A 137 -0.23 -24.33 -9.78
C LYS A 137 1.19 -24.79 -10.11
N LEU A 138 2.18 -24.52 -9.25
CA LEU A 138 3.56 -24.99 -9.46
C LEU A 138 3.68 -26.51 -9.52
N LYS A 139 2.86 -27.24 -8.77
CA LYS A 139 2.81 -28.71 -8.83
C LYS A 139 2.22 -29.19 -10.16
N GLU A 140 1.11 -28.60 -10.58
CA GLU A 140 0.46 -28.90 -11.86
C GLU A 140 1.41 -28.59 -13.03
N ASP A 141 2.09 -27.44 -13.00
CA ASP A 141 3.09 -27.04 -14.01
C ASP A 141 4.29 -28.02 -14.04
N ALA A 142 4.74 -28.52 -12.89
CA ALA A 142 5.81 -29.51 -12.79
C ALA A 142 5.40 -30.91 -13.29
N GLU A 143 4.16 -31.34 -13.02
CA GLU A 143 3.60 -32.58 -13.57
C GLU A 143 3.49 -32.50 -15.11
N LEU A 144 3.04 -31.36 -15.64
CA LEU A 144 2.97 -31.13 -17.09
C LEU A 144 4.33 -31.16 -17.78
N LEU A 145 5.40 -30.71 -17.11
CA LEU A 145 6.77 -30.81 -17.62
C LEU A 145 7.27 -32.26 -17.65
N ALA A 146 7.04 -33.03 -16.58
CA ALA A 146 7.40 -34.45 -16.54
C ALA A 146 6.68 -35.25 -17.65
N ASP A 147 5.36 -35.02 -17.81
CA ASP A 147 4.56 -35.65 -18.86
C ASP A 147 4.99 -35.26 -20.29
N ALA A 148 5.74 -34.16 -20.47
CA ALA A 148 6.26 -33.72 -21.76
C ALA A 148 7.60 -34.39 -22.11
N GLU A 149 8.40 -34.76 -21.13
CA GLU A 149 9.65 -35.52 -21.32
C GLU A 149 9.38 -36.99 -21.66
N ASP A 150 8.31 -37.58 -21.11
CA ASP A 150 7.93 -38.99 -21.35
C ASP A 150 7.24 -39.24 -22.72
N ASP A 151 6.85 -38.18 -23.44
CA ASP A 151 6.08 -38.22 -24.70
C ASP A 151 6.96 -38.44 -25.96
N GLU A 152 8.26 -38.76 -25.80
CA GLU A 152 9.15 -39.15 -26.92
C GLU A 152 8.69 -40.42 -27.67
N ASN A 153 7.65 -41.11 -27.19
CA ASN A 153 6.98 -42.25 -27.85
C ASN A 153 5.56 -41.92 -28.38
N GLY A 154 5.36 -40.74 -28.99
CA GLY A 154 4.46 -40.57 -30.14
C GLY A 154 2.99 -41.04 -30.03
N GLU A 155 2.25 -40.68 -28.97
CA GLU A 155 0.78 -40.71 -28.98
C GLU A 155 0.17 -39.29 -28.97
N PRO A 156 -1.04 -39.08 -29.53
CA PRO A 156 -1.50 -37.75 -29.90
C PRO A 156 -1.92 -36.92 -28.67
N ALA A 157 -1.19 -35.84 -28.44
CA ALA A 157 -1.39 -34.87 -27.37
C ALA A 157 -2.84 -34.39 -27.24
N LYS A 158 -3.51 -34.75 -26.14
CA LYS A 158 -4.66 -33.99 -25.62
C LYS A 158 -4.17 -32.57 -25.34
N LYS A 159 -4.77 -31.53 -25.96
CA LYS A 159 -4.45 -30.09 -25.83
C LYS A 159 -3.68 -29.75 -24.54
N LYS A 160 -2.34 -29.88 -24.56
CA LYS A 160 -1.45 -29.44 -23.46
C LYS A 160 -1.45 -27.91 -23.52
N GLN A 161 -1.82 -27.27 -22.42
CA GLN A 161 -1.67 -25.83 -22.27
C GLN A 161 -0.18 -25.51 -22.34
N LYS A 162 0.24 -24.64 -23.25
CA LYS A 162 1.66 -24.29 -23.42
C LYS A 162 2.08 -23.39 -22.25
N LEU A 163 2.98 -23.88 -21.40
CA LEU A 163 3.59 -23.11 -20.32
C LEU A 163 4.48 -22.00 -20.89
N SER A 164 4.51 -20.86 -20.21
CA SER A 164 5.47 -19.79 -20.49
C SER A 164 6.87 -20.15 -19.99
N GLU A 165 7.91 -19.50 -20.53
CA GLU A 165 9.30 -19.69 -20.10
C GLU A 165 9.49 -19.49 -18.59
N MET A 166 8.79 -18.52 -18.00
CA MET A 166 8.84 -18.26 -16.56
C MET A 166 8.13 -19.35 -15.74
N GLU A 167 7.01 -19.88 -16.24
CA GLU A 167 6.31 -21.00 -15.58
C GLU A 167 7.17 -22.27 -15.61
N VAL A 168 7.85 -22.54 -16.74
CA VAL A 168 8.79 -23.64 -16.87
C VAL A 168 9.92 -23.51 -15.85
N LYS A 169 10.60 -22.35 -15.81
CA LYS A 169 11.69 -22.09 -14.86
C LYS A 169 11.27 -22.31 -13.41
N ARG A 170 10.09 -21.81 -13.02
CA ARG A 170 9.60 -21.95 -11.64
C ARG A 170 9.22 -23.39 -11.29
N ALA A 171 8.70 -24.15 -12.25
CA ALA A 171 8.35 -25.55 -12.07
C ALA A 171 9.60 -26.44 -11.93
N GLU A 172 10.65 -26.19 -12.73
CA GLU A 172 11.96 -26.86 -12.57
C GLU A 172 12.57 -26.62 -11.19
N ILE A 173 12.56 -25.37 -10.73
CA ILE A 173 13.01 -24.99 -9.38
C ILE A 173 12.18 -25.70 -8.30
N TYR A 174 10.86 -25.75 -8.47
CA TYR A 174 10.00 -26.48 -7.54
C TYR A 174 10.39 -27.96 -7.46
N THR A 175 10.59 -28.62 -8.60
CA THR A 175 10.99 -30.04 -8.67
C THR A 175 12.33 -30.28 -7.97
N LYS A 176 13.31 -29.38 -8.16
CA LYS A 176 14.63 -29.42 -7.50
C LYS A 176 14.53 -29.50 -5.97
N TYR A 177 13.60 -28.77 -5.36
CA TYR A 177 13.47 -28.69 -3.90
C TYR A 177 12.32 -29.50 -3.30
N ALA A 178 11.38 -29.99 -4.10
CA ALA A 178 10.13 -30.62 -3.63
C ALA A 178 10.37 -31.79 -2.65
N ALA A 179 11.41 -32.59 -2.92
CA ALA A 179 11.80 -33.76 -2.13
C ALA A 179 12.51 -33.40 -0.81
N MET A 180 13.03 -32.19 -0.66
CA MET A 180 13.78 -31.78 0.52
C MET A 180 12.92 -31.68 1.78
N LYS A 181 13.52 -31.99 2.92
CA LYS A 181 12.95 -31.84 4.26
C LYS A 181 12.91 -30.36 4.65
N THR A 182 12.05 -30.03 5.60
CA THR A 182 11.89 -28.65 6.07
C THR A 182 13.21 -28.05 6.58
N ALA A 183 14.08 -28.83 7.22
CA ALA A 183 15.38 -28.35 7.70
C ALA A 183 16.30 -27.94 6.55
N GLU A 184 16.40 -28.76 5.50
CA GLU A 184 17.20 -28.46 4.30
C GLU A 184 16.68 -27.19 3.59
N LEU A 185 15.37 -27.01 3.51
CA LEU A 185 14.78 -25.76 2.99
C LEU A 185 15.09 -24.54 3.87
N GLU A 186 15.23 -24.73 5.19
CA GLU A 186 15.64 -23.64 6.09
C GLU A 186 17.09 -23.25 5.87
N ASP A 187 17.98 -24.22 5.61
CA ASP A 187 19.39 -23.96 5.29
C ASP A 187 19.53 -23.15 4.01
N ILE A 188 18.80 -23.52 2.94
CA ILE A 188 18.75 -22.74 1.69
C ILE A 188 18.32 -21.29 1.95
N LEU A 189 17.30 -21.07 2.79
CA LEU A 189 16.86 -19.72 3.13
C LEU A 189 17.91 -18.95 3.94
N VAL A 190 18.65 -19.63 4.82
CA VAL A 190 19.72 -19.00 5.61
C VAL A 190 20.88 -18.58 4.71
N TRP A 191 21.35 -19.45 3.81
CA TRP A 191 22.42 -19.15 2.86
C TRP A 191 22.10 -17.95 1.97
N ASN A 192 20.81 -17.67 1.74
CA ASN A 192 20.36 -16.56 0.91
C ASN A 192 19.89 -15.32 1.70
N ASN A 193 20.17 -15.26 3.00
CA ASN A 193 19.72 -14.18 3.89
C ASN A 193 18.20 -13.92 3.79
N LEU A 194 17.40 -14.98 3.83
CA LEU A 194 15.93 -14.93 3.86
C LEU A 194 15.37 -15.43 5.20
N VAL A 195 14.08 -15.18 5.45
CA VAL A 195 13.44 -15.58 6.71
C VAL A 195 12.96 -17.03 6.67
N LYS A 196 13.43 -17.83 7.63
CA LYS A 196 13.02 -19.23 7.84
C LYS A 196 11.64 -19.45 8.49
N ALA A 197 11.00 -18.42 9.05
CA ALA A 197 9.69 -18.57 9.71
C ALA A 197 8.56 -18.92 8.72
N GLY A 198 7.68 -19.85 9.07
CA GLY A 198 6.53 -20.27 8.24
C GLY A 198 6.44 -21.78 8.04
N ASN A 199 5.36 -22.22 7.39
CA ASN A 199 5.17 -23.65 7.05
C ASN A 199 6.01 -24.04 5.80
N LYS A 200 6.07 -25.35 5.48
CA LYS A 200 6.83 -25.86 4.32
C LYS A 200 6.43 -25.17 3.01
N THR A 201 5.14 -24.92 2.81
CA THR A 201 4.59 -24.20 1.63
C THR A 201 5.18 -22.80 1.50
N ALA A 202 5.16 -21.99 2.57
CA ALA A 202 5.69 -20.63 2.54
C ALA A 202 7.21 -20.60 2.32
N LYS A 203 7.94 -21.58 2.87
CA LYS A 203 9.38 -21.75 2.62
C LYS A 203 9.64 -22.08 1.16
N MET A 204 8.91 -23.06 0.60
CA MET A 204 9.02 -23.45 -0.80
C MET A 204 8.77 -22.27 -1.74
N LEU A 205 7.71 -21.49 -1.51
CA LEU A 205 7.41 -20.32 -2.34
C LEU A 205 8.52 -19.26 -2.29
N ARG A 206 9.18 -19.06 -1.15
CA ARG A 206 10.32 -18.14 -1.03
C ARG A 206 11.56 -18.64 -1.75
N ILE A 207 11.79 -19.96 -1.74
CA ILE A 207 12.89 -20.59 -2.46
C ILE A 207 12.66 -20.49 -3.97
N VAL A 208 11.45 -20.82 -4.44
CA VAL A 208 11.08 -20.68 -5.85
C VAL A 208 11.19 -19.23 -6.32
N ASP A 209 10.68 -18.26 -5.54
CA ASP A 209 10.85 -16.83 -5.85
C ASP A 209 12.33 -16.43 -5.88
N GLY A 210 13.09 -16.86 -4.86
CA GLY A 210 14.48 -16.48 -4.67
C GLY A 210 15.43 -17.03 -5.74
N GLU A 211 15.27 -18.28 -6.17
CA GLU A 211 16.10 -18.83 -7.26
C GLU A 211 15.65 -18.29 -8.63
N ALA A 212 14.34 -18.07 -8.83
CA ALA A 212 13.84 -17.55 -10.10
C ALA A 212 14.25 -16.09 -10.32
N ASN A 213 14.19 -15.26 -9.27
CA ASN A 213 14.32 -13.80 -9.36
C ASN A 213 15.55 -13.24 -8.64
N GLY A 214 16.21 -13.99 -7.76
CA GLY A 214 17.29 -13.51 -6.89
C GLY A 214 16.87 -13.25 -5.45
N ARG A 215 17.88 -13.10 -4.58
CA ARG A 215 17.74 -12.83 -3.14
C ARG A 215 17.10 -11.45 -2.93
N MET A 216 16.31 -11.26 -1.86
CA MET A 216 15.70 -9.95 -1.58
C MET A 216 16.74 -8.96 -1.05
N GLY A 217 16.78 -7.76 -1.64
CA GLY A 217 17.55 -6.63 -1.12
C GLY A 217 16.87 -5.88 0.03
N LYS A 218 17.47 -4.77 0.45
CA LYS A 218 16.88 -3.85 1.44
C LYS A 218 15.61 -3.18 0.91
N CYS A 219 14.74 -2.75 1.83
CA CYS A 219 13.54 -2.00 1.47
C CYS A 219 13.93 -0.66 0.81
N PRO A 220 13.43 -0.34 -0.40
CA PRO A 220 13.79 0.89 -1.09
C PRO A 220 13.19 2.15 -0.46
N ILE A 221 12.21 2.00 0.44
CA ILE A 221 11.59 3.11 1.16
C ILE A 221 12.31 3.41 2.46
N CYS A 222 12.32 2.45 3.40
CA CYS A 222 12.83 2.70 4.74
C CYS A 222 14.27 2.26 4.93
N ILE A 223 14.88 1.55 3.96
CA ILE A 223 16.28 1.08 3.91
C ILE A 223 16.62 0.05 5.00
N ASN A 224 16.20 0.30 6.23
CA ASN A 224 16.43 -0.52 7.41
C ASN A 224 15.49 -1.73 7.50
N GLY A 225 14.35 -1.68 6.81
CA GLY A 225 13.34 -2.71 6.89
C GLY A 225 13.62 -3.90 5.98
N ARG A 226 13.31 -5.11 6.48
CA ARG A 226 13.51 -6.35 5.74
C ARG A 226 12.29 -6.70 4.89
N LEU A 227 12.52 -6.99 3.61
CA LEU A 227 11.49 -7.45 2.69
C LEU A 227 11.15 -8.93 2.94
N ARG A 228 9.87 -9.26 2.74
CA ARG A 228 9.36 -10.63 2.92
C ARG A 228 8.25 -10.92 1.92
N LEU A 229 8.36 -12.04 1.20
CA LEU A 229 7.26 -12.63 0.44
C LEU A 229 6.15 -13.11 1.40
N ALA A 230 4.93 -12.65 1.15
CA ALA A 230 3.73 -13.11 1.84
C ALA A 230 3.53 -14.62 1.62
N ASP A 231 2.86 -15.29 2.56
CA ASP A 231 2.63 -16.74 2.49
C ASP A 231 1.76 -17.16 1.29
N SER A 232 1.04 -16.21 0.67
CA SER A 232 0.32 -16.39 -0.59
C SER A 232 1.25 -16.47 -1.82
N GLY A 233 2.44 -15.86 -1.75
CA GLY A 233 3.42 -15.80 -2.84
C GLY A 233 3.16 -14.70 -3.89
N ASP A 234 2.11 -13.89 -3.70
CA ASP A 234 1.65 -12.87 -4.64
C ASP A 234 2.23 -11.47 -4.40
N LYS A 235 2.76 -11.21 -3.20
CA LYS A 235 3.25 -9.89 -2.79
C LYS A 235 4.44 -9.96 -1.85
N VAL A 236 5.30 -8.96 -1.95
CA VAL A 236 6.41 -8.70 -1.04
C VAL A 236 6.06 -7.51 -0.17
N THR A 237 6.28 -7.61 1.14
CA THR A 237 5.98 -6.57 2.13
C THR A 237 7.20 -6.29 3.00
N CYS A 238 7.45 -5.01 3.28
CA CYS A 238 8.44 -4.61 4.27
C CYS A 238 7.93 -4.90 5.69
N GLN A 239 8.78 -5.50 6.51
CA GLN A 239 8.47 -5.80 7.91
C GLN A 239 8.87 -4.66 8.86
N GLY A 240 9.32 -3.52 8.34
CA GLY A 240 9.90 -2.45 9.15
C GLY A 240 11.23 -2.85 9.81
N SER A 241 11.72 -1.99 10.67
CA SER A 241 12.97 -2.13 11.42
C SER A 241 12.72 -1.89 12.91
N PHE A 242 13.61 -2.40 13.75
CA PHE A 242 13.64 -2.02 15.16
C PHE A 242 14.74 -0.98 15.32
N ASN A 243 14.39 0.20 15.85
CA ASN A 243 15.34 1.25 16.12
C ASN A 243 15.85 1.08 17.55
N GLU A 244 17.11 0.68 17.71
CA GLU A 244 17.71 0.36 19.01
C GLU A 244 17.87 1.59 19.90
N GLU A 245 18.06 2.77 19.32
CA GLU A 245 18.28 4.03 20.04
C GLU A 245 16.99 4.55 20.68
N SER A 246 15.86 4.42 19.96
CA SER A 246 14.54 4.80 20.45
C SER A 246 13.75 3.65 21.09
N ASN A 247 14.26 2.41 21.00
CA ASN A 247 13.60 1.19 21.46
C ASN A 247 12.17 1.02 20.90
N VAL A 248 11.94 1.50 19.68
CA VAL A 248 10.65 1.47 18.98
C VAL A 248 10.79 0.71 17.66
N ARG A 249 9.75 -0.08 17.33
CA ARG A 249 9.66 -0.68 16.00
C ARG A 249 9.11 0.33 15.00
N GLU A 250 9.94 0.74 14.07
CA GLU A 250 9.57 1.57 12.94
C GLU A 250 8.80 0.73 11.91
N THR A 251 7.52 1.05 11.72
CA THR A 251 6.67 0.38 10.75
C THR A 251 6.87 0.97 9.36
N CYS A 252 6.90 0.12 8.32
CA CYS A 252 6.98 0.54 6.93
C CYS A 252 5.81 -0.06 6.14
N SER A 253 5.15 0.74 5.31
CA SER A 253 4.00 0.34 4.49
C SER A 253 4.38 -0.13 3.08
N TYR A 254 5.68 -0.26 2.77
CA TYR A 254 6.13 -0.70 1.46
C TYR A 254 5.60 -2.10 1.13
N THR A 255 4.92 -2.20 -0.01
CA THR A 255 4.44 -3.43 -0.60
C THR A 255 4.67 -3.37 -2.11
N THR A 256 5.05 -4.50 -2.70
CA THR A 256 5.29 -4.62 -4.14
C THR A 256 4.99 -6.05 -4.62
N THR A 257 5.01 -6.28 -5.93
CA THR A 257 4.96 -7.63 -6.51
C THR A 257 6.35 -8.29 -6.47
N PRO A 258 6.45 -9.62 -6.55
CA PRO A 258 7.75 -10.30 -6.58
C PRO A 258 8.66 -9.81 -7.71
N ASP A 259 8.12 -9.55 -8.90
CA ASP A 259 8.94 -9.16 -10.06
C ASP A 259 9.46 -7.71 -9.95
N SER A 260 8.84 -6.87 -9.11
CA SER A 260 9.23 -5.47 -8.89
C SER A 260 9.95 -5.25 -7.55
N CYS A 261 10.34 -6.32 -6.86
CA CYS A 261 11.12 -6.26 -5.63
C CYS A 261 12.61 -6.11 -5.94
N PRO A 262 13.40 -5.32 -5.19
CA PRO A 262 14.85 -5.30 -5.31
C PRO A 262 15.46 -6.71 -5.14
N ARG A 263 16.31 -7.11 -6.09
CA ARG A 263 16.92 -8.44 -6.16
C ARG A 263 18.44 -8.36 -6.14
N LEU A 264 19.06 -9.38 -5.53
CA LEU A 264 20.50 -9.56 -5.42
C LEU A 264 20.87 -10.95 -5.92
N HIS A 265 22.03 -11.05 -6.54
CA HIS A 265 22.60 -12.27 -7.09
C HIS A 265 24.02 -12.48 -6.54
N PRO A 266 24.57 -13.70 -6.55
CA PRO A 266 23.96 -14.96 -7.00
C PRO A 266 22.97 -15.54 -5.97
N TRP A 267 22.22 -16.58 -6.36
CA TRP A 267 21.44 -17.43 -5.45
C TRP A 267 22.29 -18.64 -5.05
N TYR A 268 22.21 -19.06 -3.79
CA TYR A 268 23.00 -20.17 -3.27
C TYR A 268 22.12 -21.37 -2.93
N ASP A 269 22.31 -22.49 -3.61
CA ASP A 269 21.63 -23.76 -3.34
C ASP A 269 22.48 -24.73 -2.50
N ARG A 270 23.66 -24.27 -2.07
CA ARG A 270 24.61 -24.97 -1.19
C ARG A 270 25.09 -24.04 -0.08
N ALA A 271 25.75 -24.63 0.92
CA ALA A 271 26.43 -23.89 1.96
C ALA A 271 27.40 -22.87 1.36
N THR A 272 27.30 -21.63 1.84
CA THR A 272 28.15 -20.51 1.45
C THR A 272 29.46 -20.50 2.23
N THR A 273 30.55 -20.17 1.55
CA THR A 273 31.85 -19.91 2.18
C THR A 273 31.80 -18.59 2.99
N GLU A 274 32.79 -18.36 3.85
CA GLU A 274 32.90 -17.11 4.60
C GLU A 274 33.05 -15.90 3.66
N GLU A 275 33.85 -16.03 2.60
CA GLU A 275 34.02 -15.01 1.55
C GLU A 275 32.69 -14.70 0.84
N GLU A 276 31.94 -15.73 0.43
CA GLU A 276 30.62 -15.58 -0.18
C GLU A 276 29.64 -14.88 0.77
N GLN A 277 29.70 -15.16 2.08
CA GLN A 277 28.87 -14.50 3.09
C GLN A 277 29.22 -13.03 3.28
N GLU A 278 30.50 -12.68 3.23
CA GLU A 278 30.97 -11.31 3.34
C GLU A 278 30.56 -10.49 2.12
N GLU A 279 30.77 -11.01 0.90
CA GLU A 279 30.30 -10.37 -0.34
C GLU A 279 28.77 -10.19 -0.34
N MET A 280 28.03 -11.21 0.12
CA MET A 280 26.58 -11.11 0.25
C MET A 280 26.15 -10.01 1.21
N LYS A 281 26.88 -9.85 2.32
CA LYS A 281 26.60 -8.81 3.32
C LYS A 281 26.88 -7.44 2.73
N GLU A 282 28.01 -7.26 2.05
CA GLU A 282 28.38 -6.01 1.38
C GLU A 282 27.34 -5.62 0.32
N GLN A 283 26.97 -6.56 -0.57
CA GLN A 283 25.92 -6.34 -1.56
C GLN A 283 24.57 -6.01 -0.93
N TYR A 284 24.21 -6.67 0.17
CA TYR A 284 22.97 -6.41 0.88
C TYR A 284 22.97 -5.04 1.56
N GLU A 285 24.10 -4.62 2.12
CA GLU A 285 24.27 -3.27 2.68
C GLU A 285 24.19 -2.20 1.59
N ALA A 286 24.86 -2.41 0.46
CA ALA A 286 24.82 -1.53 -0.72
C ALA A 286 23.43 -1.46 -1.37
N SER A 287 22.63 -2.54 -1.31
CA SER A 287 21.26 -2.57 -1.84
C SER A 287 20.28 -1.61 -1.14
N GLY A 288 20.69 -1.07 0.02
CA GLY A 288 19.96 -0.03 0.75
C GLY A 288 20.22 1.38 0.24
N MET A 289 21.20 1.58 -0.62
CA MET A 289 21.33 2.83 -1.36
C MET A 289 20.19 2.84 -2.37
N LYS A 290 19.29 3.83 -2.27
CA LYS A 290 18.21 4.03 -3.24
C LYS A 290 18.81 3.88 -4.64
N ALA A 291 18.21 3.03 -5.49
CA ALA A 291 18.50 3.09 -6.92
C ALA A 291 18.38 4.56 -7.31
N SER A 292 19.51 5.18 -7.67
CA SER A 292 19.61 6.61 -7.87
C SER A 292 18.54 6.99 -8.87
N LYS A 293 17.60 7.84 -8.45
CA LYS A 293 16.67 8.48 -9.38
C LYS A 293 17.37 9.59 -10.15
N VAL A 294 18.61 9.93 -9.81
CA VAL A 294 19.39 10.94 -10.52
C VAL A 294 19.72 10.42 -11.92
N PRO A 295 19.26 11.09 -12.99
CA PRO A 295 19.62 10.72 -14.35
C PRO A 295 21.12 10.78 -14.55
N GLN A 296 21.69 9.82 -15.27
CA GLN A 296 23.13 9.76 -15.50
C GLN A 296 23.63 10.98 -16.29
N GLU A 297 22.84 11.45 -17.26
CA GLU A 297 23.13 12.65 -18.06
C GLU A 297 23.28 13.92 -17.20
N LEU A 298 22.49 14.03 -16.12
CA LEU A 298 22.60 15.13 -15.16
C LEU A 298 23.92 15.07 -14.38
N LEU A 299 24.35 13.87 -13.95
CA LEU A 299 25.61 13.68 -13.23
C LEU A 299 26.82 13.96 -14.13
N ASP A 300 26.78 13.46 -15.37
CA ASP A 300 27.83 13.66 -16.36
C ASP A 300 27.93 15.15 -16.74
N GLY A 301 26.79 15.81 -16.94
CA GLY A 301 26.71 17.24 -17.19
C GLY A 301 27.31 18.09 -16.07
N ILE A 302 27.05 17.75 -14.81
CA ILE A 302 27.67 18.41 -13.65
C ILE A 302 29.19 18.19 -13.63
N ASN A 303 29.64 16.94 -13.72
CA ASN A 303 31.07 16.61 -13.70
C ASN A 303 31.87 17.31 -14.81
N ASN A 304 31.26 17.48 -15.99
CA ASN A 304 31.93 18.09 -17.13
C ASN A 304 31.96 19.63 -17.09
N ASN A 305 31.06 20.27 -16.34
CA ASN A 305 30.89 21.72 -16.36
C ASN A 305 31.32 22.43 -15.08
N MET A 306 31.57 21.72 -13.98
CA MET A 306 32.00 22.34 -12.72
C MET A 306 32.88 21.44 -11.85
N VAL A 307 33.65 22.08 -10.96
CA VAL A 307 34.43 21.38 -9.93
C VAL A 307 33.53 21.12 -8.72
N TRP A 308 33.36 19.85 -8.35
CA TRP A 308 32.59 19.46 -7.17
C TRP A 308 33.45 19.49 -5.90
N ASP A 309 33.45 20.62 -5.19
CA ASP A 309 34.20 20.81 -3.94
C ASP A 309 33.27 21.16 -2.77
N THR A 310 33.17 20.25 -1.80
CA THR A 310 32.39 20.40 -0.56
C THR A 310 33.27 20.54 0.69
N SER A 311 34.58 20.74 0.53
CA SER A 311 35.57 20.67 1.63
C SER A 311 35.39 21.74 2.70
N ASN A 312 34.94 22.94 2.34
CA ASN A 312 34.83 24.08 3.25
C ASN A 312 33.69 25.04 2.86
N PRO A 313 33.22 25.91 3.77
CA PRO A 313 32.08 26.79 3.48
C PRO A 313 32.27 27.75 2.27
N PRO A 314 33.45 28.36 2.05
CA PRO A 314 33.72 29.09 0.81
C PRO A 314 33.58 28.26 -0.46
N ALA A 315 34.14 27.04 -0.48
CA ALA A 315 34.03 26.12 -1.61
C ALA A 315 32.58 25.71 -1.88
N ILE A 316 31.82 25.37 -0.83
CA ILE A 316 30.39 25.05 -0.92
C ILE A 316 29.60 26.22 -1.50
N LYS A 317 29.91 27.45 -1.10
CA LYS A 317 29.24 28.65 -1.64
C LYS A 317 29.51 28.81 -3.14
N SER A 318 30.74 28.57 -3.58
CA SER A 318 31.13 28.63 -5.00
C SER A 318 30.49 27.50 -5.82
N LEU A 319 30.45 26.28 -5.27
CA LEU A 319 29.77 25.13 -5.86
C LEU A 319 28.27 25.40 -6.01
N ALA A 320 27.61 25.90 -4.96
CA ALA A 320 26.19 26.22 -5.00
C ALA A 320 25.86 27.31 -6.04
N GLN A 321 26.75 28.30 -6.21
CA GLN A 321 26.60 29.29 -7.29
C GLN A 321 26.70 28.62 -8.66
N SER A 322 27.76 27.86 -8.90
CA SER A 322 28.03 27.23 -10.21
C SER A 322 26.93 26.23 -10.60
N LEU A 323 26.46 25.45 -9.63
CA LEU A 323 25.36 24.51 -9.83
C LEU A 323 24.04 25.24 -10.10
N ALA A 324 23.76 26.35 -9.41
CA ALA A 324 22.58 27.15 -9.71
C ALA A 324 22.63 27.74 -11.12
N SER A 325 23.77 28.31 -11.54
CA SER A 325 23.95 28.83 -12.91
C SER A 325 23.75 27.72 -13.96
N TYR A 326 24.32 26.53 -13.72
CA TYR A 326 24.17 25.38 -14.61
C TYR A 326 22.71 24.93 -14.74
N LEU A 327 22.02 24.80 -13.61
CA LEU A 327 20.61 24.39 -13.55
C LEU A 327 19.66 25.42 -14.18
N SER A 328 19.97 26.72 -14.10
CA SER A 328 19.22 27.78 -14.77
C SER A 328 19.47 27.85 -16.27
N SER A 329 20.70 27.58 -16.71
CA SER A 329 21.13 27.82 -18.10
C SER A 329 20.93 26.62 -19.02
N ASN A 330 20.74 25.42 -18.45
CA ASN A 330 20.59 24.18 -19.21
C ASN A 330 19.22 23.54 -18.96
N ASP A 331 18.65 22.94 -20.01
CA ASP A 331 17.42 22.14 -19.87
C ASP A 331 17.74 20.80 -19.19
N THR A 332 17.78 20.82 -17.86
CA THR A 332 18.05 19.63 -17.04
C THR A 332 16.75 18.87 -16.74
N GLU A 333 16.87 17.59 -16.41
CA GLU A 333 15.73 16.72 -16.08
C GLU A 333 15.07 17.08 -14.75
N LEU A 334 15.73 17.90 -13.92
CA LEU A 334 15.21 18.37 -12.64
C LEU A 334 14.05 19.35 -12.86
N LYS A 335 12.95 19.18 -12.11
CA LYS A 335 11.81 20.09 -12.20
C LYS A 335 12.01 21.31 -11.29
N ILE A 336 12.79 22.27 -11.78
CA ILE A 336 12.95 23.56 -11.10
C ILE A 336 11.73 24.43 -11.42
N PRO A 337 11.11 25.10 -10.43
CA PRO A 337 9.99 25.99 -10.67
C PRO A 337 10.35 27.14 -11.62
N ASP A 338 9.45 27.49 -12.53
CA ASP A 338 9.71 28.52 -13.56
C ASP A 338 9.91 29.93 -12.97
N ASP A 339 9.45 30.17 -11.74
CA ASP A 339 9.62 31.45 -11.04
C ASP A 339 10.96 31.56 -10.28
N PHE A 340 11.77 30.49 -10.29
CA PHE A 340 13.07 30.47 -9.63
C PHE A 340 14.14 31.09 -10.52
N ASP A 341 14.64 32.26 -10.11
CA ASP A 341 15.90 32.79 -10.62
C ASP A 341 17.11 32.06 -10.03
N GLU A 342 18.29 32.32 -10.59
CA GLU A 342 19.54 31.69 -10.16
C GLU A 342 19.79 31.86 -8.65
N ASP A 343 19.44 33.01 -8.08
CA ASP A 343 19.61 33.29 -6.66
C ASP A 343 18.68 32.46 -5.79
N LYS A 344 17.40 32.30 -6.17
CA LYS A 344 16.45 31.42 -5.48
C LYS A 344 16.89 29.97 -5.54
N ILE A 345 17.40 29.50 -6.69
CA ILE A 345 17.94 28.14 -6.82
C ILE A 345 19.12 27.97 -5.87
N ARG A 346 20.10 28.88 -5.90
CA ARG A 346 21.28 28.87 -5.03
C ARG A 346 20.92 28.86 -3.55
N GLN A 347 20.00 29.73 -3.13
CA GLN A 347 19.51 29.79 -1.74
C GLN A 347 18.80 28.50 -1.32
N THR A 348 18.22 27.78 -2.27
CA THR A 348 17.50 26.52 -2.03
C THR A 348 18.43 25.31 -1.98
N ILE A 349 19.47 25.25 -2.83
CA ILE A 349 20.39 24.11 -2.94
C ILE A 349 21.61 24.24 -2.02
N GLY A 350 22.08 25.46 -1.74
CA GLY A 350 23.24 25.71 -0.88
C GLY A 350 23.12 25.06 0.52
N PRO A 351 21.98 25.22 1.22
CA PRO A 351 21.74 24.53 2.49
C PRO A 351 21.73 23.00 2.35
N ILE A 352 21.26 22.47 1.23
CA ILE A 352 21.23 21.02 0.96
C ILE A 352 22.65 20.48 0.84
N ILE A 353 23.51 21.15 0.05
CA ILE A 353 24.91 20.79 -0.11
C ILE A 353 25.62 20.87 1.23
N MET A 354 25.42 21.96 1.98
CA MET A 354 26.07 22.15 3.28
C MET A 354 25.67 21.10 4.31
N ALA A 355 24.39 20.73 4.36
CA ALA A 355 23.89 19.70 5.28
C ALA A 355 24.36 18.28 4.92
N ASN A 356 24.85 18.07 3.69
CA ASN A 356 25.26 16.77 3.16
C ASN A 356 26.69 16.78 2.64
N LYS A 357 27.53 17.71 3.10
CA LYS A 357 28.89 17.97 2.56
C LYS A 357 29.83 16.75 2.58
N ASP A 358 29.59 15.82 3.50
CA ASP A 358 30.40 14.62 3.72
C ASP A 358 29.91 13.42 2.87
N LYS A 359 28.86 13.61 2.05
CA LYS A 359 28.29 12.59 1.16
C LYS A 359 28.83 12.70 -0.25
N ALA A 360 28.70 11.62 -1.02
CA ALA A 360 29.06 11.62 -2.43
C ALA A 360 28.12 12.50 -3.27
N MET A 361 28.61 13.04 -4.38
CA MET A 361 27.84 13.90 -5.29
C MET A 361 26.46 13.32 -5.65
N HIS A 362 26.43 12.03 -6.02
CA HIS A 362 25.19 11.36 -6.41
C HIS A 362 24.14 11.34 -5.27
N GLU A 363 24.56 11.21 -4.02
CA GLU A 363 23.66 11.21 -2.85
C GLU A 363 23.11 12.62 -2.58
N ILE A 364 23.94 13.65 -2.76
CA ILE A 364 23.52 15.05 -2.64
C ILE A 364 22.51 15.38 -3.75
N MET A 365 22.77 14.93 -4.98
CA MET A 365 21.85 15.10 -6.11
C MET A 365 20.56 14.32 -5.93
N GLN A 366 20.60 13.14 -5.31
CA GLN A 366 19.40 12.37 -4.96
C GLN A 366 18.49 13.16 -4.01
N VAL A 367 19.06 13.90 -3.03
CA VAL A 367 18.28 14.80 -2.16
C VAL A 367 17.67 15.95 -2.96
N MET A 368 18.36 16.47 -3.98
CA MET A 368 17.79 17.50 -4.87
C MET A 368 16.65 16.95 -5.74
N VAL A 369 16.78 15.73 -6.28
CA VAL A 369 15.71 15.04 -7.01
C VAL A 369 14.50 14.79 -6.11
N GLU A 370 14.71 14.48 -4.83
CA GLU A 370 13.61 14.32 -3.87
C GLU A 370 12.89 15.63 -3.55
N LYS A 371 13.62 16.75 -3.61
CA LYS A 371 13.06 18.08 -3.35
C LYS A 371 12.30 18.64 -4.55
N PHE A 372 12.88 18.55 -5.74
CA PHE A 372 12.36 19.18 -6.95
C PHE A 372 11.55 18.22 -7.83
N GLY A 373 11.85 16.93 -7.80
CA GLY A 373 11.29 15.93 -8.71
C GLY A 373 11.95 15.95 -10.08
N LEU A 374 11.56 14.98 -10.92
CA LEU A 374 12.00 14.88 -12.33
C LEU A 374 10.86 15.24 -13.27
N LYS A 375 11.20 15.90 -14.39
CA LYS A 375 10.28 16.20 -15.49
C LYS A 375 9.63 14.93 -16.06
N GLU A 376 10.36 13.82 -16.15
CA GLU A 376 9.81 12.54 -16.63
C GLU A 376 8.75 11.93 -15.72
N ASP A 377 8.96 11.98 -14.39
CA ASP A 377 8.05 11.38 -13.42
C ASP A 377 6.67 12.07 -13.47
N GLU A 378 6.66 13.39 -13.71
CA GLU A 378 5.43 14.15 -13.94
C GLU A 378 4.75 13.79 -15.26
N LYS A 379 5.52 13.66 -16.36
CA LYS A 379 4.98 13.23 -17.66
C LYS A 379 4.37 11.83 -17.58
N LYS A 380 5.04 10.88 -16.92
CA LYS A 380 4.54 9.51 -16.68
C LYS A 380 3.28 9.54 -15.82
N LYS A 381 3.27 10.32 -14.73
CA LYS A 381 2.09 10.47 -13.86
C LYS A 381 0.90 11.08 -14.62
N SER A 382 1.14 12.10 -15.45
CA SER A 382 0.10 12.72 -16.29
C SER A 382 -0.44 11.75 -17.34
N SER A 383 0.43 11.00 -18.03
CA SER A 383 0.03 9.97 -19.01
C SER A 383 -0.79 8.86 -18.36
N MET A 384 -0.34 8.32 -17.22
CA MET A 384 -1.08 7.28 -16.49
C MET A 384 -2.44 7.79 -15.98
N GLN A 385 -2.51 9.06 -15.59
CA GLN A 385 -3.76 9.70 -15.21
C GLN A 385 -4.70 9.85 -16.41
N ASP A 386 -4.16 10.19 -17.58
CA ASP A 386 -4.93 10.29 -18.83
C ASP A 386 -5.50 8.94 -19.25
N ASP A 387 -4.69 7.88 -19.20
CA ASP A 387 -5.13 6.51 -19.49
C ASP A 387 -6.19 6.03 -18.50
N ALA A 388 -6.02 6.31 -17.21
CA ALA A 388 -6.99 5.95 -16.18
C ALA A 388 -8.34 6.70 -16.37
N ILE A 389 -8.30 7.98 -16.72
CA ILE A 389 -9.49 8.79 -16.97
C ILE A 389 -10.20 8.34 -18.26
N ALA A 390 -9.45 8.06 -19.32
CA ALA A 390 -9.99 7.54 -20.57
C ALA A 390 -10.70 6.19 -20.36
N ASN A 391 -10.10 5.27 -19.59
CA ASN A 391 -10.69 3.97 -19.27
C ASN A 391 -11.93 4.06 -18.34
N MET A 392 -12.03 5.12 -17.54
CA MET A 392 -13.20 5.36 -16.70
C MET A 392 -14.39 5.89 -17.50
N CYS A 393 -14.16 6.55 -18.63
CA CYS A 393 -15.20 7.09 -19.48
C CYS A 393 -15.74 6.02 -20.43
N LYS A 394 -17.07 5.90 -20.55
CA LYS A 394 -17.71 4.97 -21.49
C LYS A 394 -17.30 5.23 -22.94
N VAL A 395 -16.99 6.49 -23.27
CA VAL A 395 -16.33 6.91 -24.52
C VAL A 395 -14.97 7.52 -24.14
N PRO A 396 -13.83 6.90 -24.53
CA PRO A 396 -12.50 7.34 -24.11
C PRO A 396 -12.15 8.80 -24.47
N GLU A 397 -12.61 9.29 -25.63
CA GLU A 397 -12.34 10.67 -26.08
C GLU A 397 -12.93 11.73 -25.13
N ASN A 398 -14.00 11.40 -24.41
CA ASN A 398 -14.57 12.28 -23.40
C ASN A 398 -13.64 12.48 -22.18
N GLY A 399 -12.59 11.65 -22.03
CA GLY A 399 -11.63 11.71 -20.93
C GLY A 399 -10.85 13.02 -20.87
N LYS A 400 -10.53 13.64 -22.02
CA LYS A 400 -9.86 14.94 -22.07
C LYS A 400 -10.71 16.05 -21.44
N ILE A 401 -12.01 16.02 -21.74
CA ILE A 401 -13.00 16.96 -21.18
C ILE A 401 -13.17 16.70 -19.68
N TYR A 402 -13.24 15.43 -19.27
CA TYR A 402 -13.30 15.07 -17.86
C TYR A 402 -12.11 15.66 -17.08
N LYS A 403 -10.89 15.54 -17.61
CA LYS A 403 -9.65 16.00 -16.97
C LYS A 403 -9.73 17.50 -16.63
N VAL A 404 -10.01 18.35 -17.63
CA VAL A 404 -10.03 19.81 -17.44
C VAL A 404 -11.14 20.28 -16.50
N LEU A 405 -12.30 19.62 -16.51
CA LEU A 405 -13.39 19.93 -15.60
C LEU A 405 -13.11 19.47 -14.17
N ASN A 406 -12.47 18.32 -14.01
CA ASN A 406 -12.04 17.82 -12.70
C ASN A 406 -10.97 18.73 -12.08
N GLU A 407 -10.05 19.25 -12.90
CA GLU A 407 -9.05 20.22 -12.47
C GLU A 407 -9.69 21.53 -11.99
N LEU A 408 -10.62 22.09 -12.77
CA LEU A 408 -11.43 23.23 -12.33
C LEU A 408 -12.15 22.96 -11.00
N ALA A 409 -12.73 21.76 -10.83
CA ALA A 409 -13.40 21.38 -9.60
C ALA A 409 -12.46 21.39 -8.39
N ASN A 410 -11.20 20.98 -8.57
CA ASN A 410 -10.20 20.95 -7.52
C ASN A 410 -9.78 22.36 -7.09
N TYR A 411 -9.53 23.27 -8.04
CA TYR A 411 -9.23 24.67 -7.73
C TYR A 411 -10.37 25.35 -6.95
N TYR A 412 -11.61 25.18 -7.40
CA TYR A 412 -12.77 25.70 -6.65
C TYR A 412 -12.91 25.06 -5.27
N SER A 413 -12.49 23.81 -5.10
CA SER A 413 -12.48 23.15 -3.79
C SER A 413 -11.42 23.74 -2.87
N ALA A 414 -10.23 24.06 -3.40
CA ALA A 414 -9.15 24.70 -2.66
C ALA A 414 -9.55 26.11 -2.19
N GLU A 415 -10.34 26.82 -2.99
CA GLU A 415 -10.89 28.16 -2.68
C GLU A 415 -12.11 28.11 -1.74
N SER A 416 -12.44 26.94 -1.18
CA SER A 416 -13.64 26.75 -0.36
C SER A 416 -14.96 27.08 -1.10
N ASN A 417 -14.96 27.14 -2.43
CA ASN A 417 -16.15 27.34 -3.25
C ASN A 417 -16.82 25.99 -3.58
N ALA A 418 -17.42 25.40 -2.55
CA ALA A 418 -18.05 24.07 -2.63
C ALA A 418 -19.16 23.98 -3.70
N ARG A 419 -19.88 25.08 -3.98
CA ARG A 419 -20.96 25.10 -4.99
C ARG A 419 -20.41 24.92 -6.40
N ALA A 420 -19.38 25.69 -6.77
CA ALA A 420 -18.74 25.57 -8.06
C ALA A 420 -18.05 24.20 -8.21
N ALA A 421 -17.29 23.77 -7.19
CA ALA A 421 -16.63 22.47 -7.19
C ALA A 421 -17.62 21.31 -7.41
N ASN A 422 -18.75 21.30 -6.68
CA ASN A 422 -19.76 20.26 -6.81
C ASN A 422 -20.49 20.28 -8.16
N THR A 423 -20.58 21.44 -8.82
CA THR A 423 -21.17 21.55 -10.15
C THR A 423 -20.31 20.80 -11.17
N TYR A 424 -18.99 21.04 -11.18
CA TYR A 424 -18.08 20.37 -12.09
C TYR A 424 -17.91 18.88 -11.77
N ARG A 425 -17.87 18.48 -10.49
CA ARG A 425 -17.82 17.05 -10.12
C ARG A 425 -19.04 16.26 -10.60
N LYS A 426 -20.24 16.83 -10.47
CA LYS A 426 -21.47 16.21 -11.00
C LYS A 426 -21.39 16.04 -12.52
N LEU A 427 -20.93 17.09 -13.21
CA LEU A 427 -20.74 17.06 -14.65
C LEU A 427 -19.72 15.99 -15.09
N CYS A 428 -18.61 15.85 -14.38
CA CYS A 428 -17.63 14.78 -14.59
C CYS A 428 -18.28 13.39 -14.49
N GLY A 429 -19.13 13.15 -13.49
CA GLY A 429 -19.88 11.90 -13.35
C GLY A 429 -20.81 11.62 -14.54
N SER A 430 -21.50 12.65 -15.03
CA SER A 430 -22.35 12.54 -16.22
C SER A 430 -21.55 12.26 -17.49
N ILE A 431 -20.40 12.92 -17.67
CA ILE A 431 -19.52 12.73 -18.83
C ILE A 431 -18.93 11.31 -18.86
N ALA A 432 -18.50 10.79 -17.70
CA ALA A 432 -17.93 9.46 -17.60
C ALA A 432 -18.93 8.35 -18.01
N THR A 433 -20.22 8.55 -17.76
CA THR A 433 -21.27 7.56 -18.09
C THR A 433 -21.92 7.80 -19.46
N LEU A 434 -21.60 8.92 -20.12
CA LEU A 434 -22.17 9.29 -21.42
C LEU A 434 -21.69 8.34 -22.51
N GLY A 435 -22.64 7.69 -23.19
CA GLY A 435 -22.35 6.74 -24.28
C GLY A 435 -22.16 7.38 -25.65
N ILE A 436 -22.07 8.71 -25.73
CA ILE A 436 -21.92 9.48 -26.97
C ILE A 436 -20.69 10.38 -26.79
N GLU A 437 -19.89 10.49 -27.83
CA GLU A 437 -18.75 11.42 -27.88
C GLU A 437 -19.24 12.87 -27.86
N ILE A 438 -18.58 13.71 -27.06
CA ILE A 438 -18.87 15.14 -27.00
C ILE A 438 -18.04 15.86 -28.07
N THR A 439 -18.73 16.57 -28.95
CA THR A 439 -18.13 17.31 -30.08
C THR A 439 -18.60 18.76 -30.09
N GLU A 440 -17.89 19.62 -30.83
CA GLU A 440 -18.23 21.05 -30.95
C GLU A 440 -19.68 21.27 -31.44
N ASP A 441 -20.15 20.39 -32.33
CA ASP A 441 -21.48 20.44 -32.95
C ASP A 441 -22.59 20.03 -31.98
N ASN A 442 -22.37 19.03 -31.14
CA ASN A 442 -23.41 18.46 -30.30
C ASN A 442 -23.49 19.07 -28.88
N ILE A 443 -22.41 19.67 -28.39
CA ILE A 443 -22.27 20.11 -26.99
C ILE A 443 -23.34 21.13 -26.56
N MET A 444 -23.72 22.07 -27.43
CA MET A 444 -24.76 23.05 -27.07
C MET A 444 -26.16 22.43 -27.06
N GLY A 445 -26.38 21.37 -27.82
CA GLY A 445 -27.61 20.57 -27.75
C GLY A 445 -27.73 19.85 -26.41
N MET A 446 -26.60 19.39 -25.85
CA MET A 446 -26.54 18.67 -24.58
C MET A 446 -26.88 19.55 -23.36
N ALA A 447 -26.80 20.88 -23.49
CA ALA A 447 -27.22 21.83 -22.45
C ALA A 447 -28.70 22.25 -22.53
N LYS A 448 -29.37 22.02 -23.67
CA LYS A 448 -30.79 22.41 -23.84
C LYS A 448 -31.71 21.34 -23.28
N ALA A 449 -32.85 21.76 -22.70
CA ALA A 449 -33.87 20.83 -22.23
C ALA A 449 -34.37 19.97 -23.41
N GLY A 450 -34.40 18.65 -23.22
CA GLY A 450 -34.81 17.71 -24.27
C GLY A 450 -34.21 16.32 -24.08
N LYS A 451 -34.40 15.45 -25.08
CA LYS A 451 -33.95 14.04 -25.05
C LYS A 451 -32.42 13.87 -24.95
N ASN A 452 -31.66 14.87 -25.39
CA ASN A 452 -30.20 14.84 -25.40
C ASN A 452 -29.59 15.62 -24.22
N LYS A 453 -30.41 16.07 -23.26
CA LYS A 453 -29.96 16.83 -22.10
C LYS A 453 -29.05 15.95 -21.24
N VAL A 454 -27.84 16.44 -20.96
CA VAL A 454 -26.95 15.78 -20.00
C VAL A 454 -27.17 16.38 -18.61
N ASP A 455 -27.33 15.50 -17.62
CA ASP A 455 -27.56 15.91 -16.24
C ASP A 455 -26.38 16.71 -15.69
N GLY A 456 -26.68 17.85 -15.05
CA GLY A 456 -25.66 18.77 -14.55
C GLY A 456 -24.98 19.65 -15.61
N MET A 457 -25.26 19.45 -16.91
CA MET A 457 -24.66 20.23 -17.99
C MET A 457 -25.48 21.50 -18.30
N GLY A 458 -25.12 22.62 -17.66
CA GLY A 458 -25.72 23.94 -17.94
C GLY A 458 -25.14 24.62 -19.18
N LYS A 459 -25.78 25.71 -19.65
CA LYS A 459 -25.30 26.51 -20.79
C LYS A 459 -23.84 26.97 -20.61
N GLY A 460 -23.51 27.53 -19.45
CA GLY A 460 -22.16 28.00 -19.15
C GLY A 460 -21.11 26.90 -18.97
N SER A 461 -21.52 25.65 -18.75
CA SER A 461 -20.61 24.50 -18.77
C SER A 461 -20.38 24.01 -20.19
N ALA A 462 -21.43 23.94 -21.01
CA ALA A 462 -21.30 23.60 -22.42
C ALA A 462 -20.47 24.62 -23.21
N GLU A 463 -20.57 25.91 -22.88
CA GLU A 463 -19.72 26.95 -23.47
C GLU A 463 -18.23 26.74 -23.16
N LYS A 464 -17.87 26.36 -21.92
CA LYS A 464 -16.47 26.04 -21.55
C LYS A 464 -15.96 24.76 -22.20
N ILE A 465 -16.82 23.75 -22.32
CA ILE A 465 -16.44 22.51 -23.02
C ILE A 465 -16.24 22.80 -24.50
N ARG A 466 -17.11 23.61 -25.11
CA ARG A 466 -16.95 24.06 -26.49
C ARG A 466 -15.64 24.84 -26.68
N GLU A 467 -15.38 25.79 -25.79
CA GLU A 467 -14.12 26.55 -25.78
C GLU A 467 -12.92 25.60 -25.80
N PHE A 468 -12.88 24.65 -24.86
CA PHE A 468 -11.83 23.63 -24.80
C PHE A 468 -11.70 22.81 -26.08
N LEU A 469 -12.82 22.42 -26.71
CA LEU A 469 -12.79 21.67 -27.97
C LEU A 469 -12.27 22.49 -29.14
N THR A 470 -12.50 23.81 -29.15
CA THR A 470 -12.05 24.71 -30.23
C THR A 470 -10.62 25.21 -30.03
N THR A 471 -10.23 25.54 -28.79
CA THR A 471 -8.95 26.21 -28.48
C THR A 471 -7.92 25.29 -27.81
N GLY A 472 -8.36 24.15 -27.27
CA GLY A 472 -7.54 23.28 -26.44
C GLY A 472 -7.39 23.74 -24.99
N THR A 473 -7.98 24.88 -24.60
CA THR A 473 -7.86 25.46 -23.25
C THR A 473 -9.19 26.01 -22.74
N ILE A 474 -9.27 26.28 -21.44
CA ILE A 474 -10.39 27.01 -20.82
C ILE A 474 -9.77 28.23 -20.14
N GLU A 475 -10.11 29.45 -20.57
CA GLU A 475 -9.56 30.70 -20.04
C GLU A 475 -9.67 30.76 -18.51
N LYS A 476 -10.83 30.37 -17.97
CA LYS A 476 -11.06 30.29 -16.53
C LYS A 476 -10.14 29.30 -15.81
N LEU A 477 -9.76 28.20 -16.46
CA LEU A 477 -8.82 27.24 -15.89
C LEU A 477 -7.40 27.80 -15.89
N GLU A 478 -7.00 28.50 -16.95
CA GLU A 478 -5.68 29.14 -17.03
C GLU A 478 -5.53 30.26 -16.00
N GLU A 479 -6.58 31.05 -15.75
CA GLU A 479 -6.61 32.00 -14.64
C GLU A 479 -6.37 31.30 -13.29
N LYS A 480 -7.06 30.17 -13.05
CA LYS A 480 -6.94 29.41 -11.80
C LYS A 480 -5.56 28.77 -11.65
N ARG A 481 -4.97 28.26 -12.72
CA ARG A 481 -3.58 27.75 -12.72
C ARG A 481 -2.60 28.84 -12.29
N LYS A 482 -2.78 30.08 -12.75
CA LYS A 482 -1.93 31.22 -12.37
C LYS A 482 -2.15 31.70 -10.93
N GLU A 483 -3.38 31.64 -10.42
CA GLU A 483 -3.70 32.03 -9.03
C GLU A 483 -3.15 31.05 -7.99
N HIS A 484 -2.90 29.79 -8.39
CA HIS A 484 -2.46 28.69 -7.51
C HIS A 484 -1.07 28.14 -7.85
N ALA A 485 -0.37 28.76 -8.81
CA ALA A 485 1.07 28.56 -9.06
C ALA A 485 1.86 29.41 -8.06
#